data_AF-A0A084A309-F1
#
_entry.id   AF-A0A084A309-F1
#
_cell.length_a   1.000
_cell.length_b   1.000
_cell.length_c   1.000
_cell.angle_alpha   90.00
_cell.angle_beta   90.00
_cell.angle_gamma   90.00
#
_symmetry.space_group_name_H-M   'P 1'
#
loop_
_entity.id
_entity.type
_entity.pdbx_description
1 polymer ?
#
loop_
_entity_poly.entity_id
_entity_poly.type
_entity_poly.pdbx_seq_one_letter_code
_entity_poly.pdbx_strand_id
1 'polypeptide(L)'
;MKKVITFLTLCFIMIITGLASADDRVVINGVTWATRNVDEVGTFAQSPENAGKFYQWNRKKAWNTTDNKVTDWNDTDPEGTEWEKDNDPSPPGWRVPTMNEMMSLFDKEKVSYQQATQNGIDGTKFTDKENGNSIFLPAVGLRDSSFSTLHKVGSIGYYWSNTNNSLASKAAVCLMIAGNHSTLHALASSNALSIRPVVE
;
A
#
# COMPACT_ATOMS: atom_id res chain seq x y z
N MET A 1 54.75 -26.89 15.94
CA MET A 1 53.33 -27.22 15.76
C MET A 1 52.48 -26.03 16.18
N LYS A 2 52.04 -25.19 15.23
CA LYS A 2 51.21 -24.00 15.51
C LYS A 2 49.74 -24.43 15.50
N LYS A 3 49.03 -24.27 16.62
CA LYS A 3 47.59 -24.51 16.72
C LYS A 3 46.86 -23.38 16.01
N VAL A 4 46.17 -23.71 14.91
CA VAL A 4 45.22 -22.81 14.24
C VAL A 4 43.92 -22.88 15.04
N ILE A 5 43.51 -21.76 15.63
CA ILE A 5 42.21 -21.61 16.28
C ILE A 5 41.29 -21.00 15.23
N THR A 6 40.41 -21.82 14.67
CA THR A 6 39.35 -21.38 13.74
C THR A 6 38.24 -20.74 14.57
N PHE A 7 38.07 -19.42 14.45
CA PHE A 7 36.89 -18.73 14.97
C PHE A 7 35.72 -19.01 14.02
N LEU A 8 34.79 -19.86 14.46
CA LEU A 8 33.51 -20.05 13.81
C LEU A 8 32.63 -18.85 14.17
N THR A 9 32.56 -17.84 13.30
CA THR A 9 31.61 -16.74 13.46
C THR A 9 30.21 -17.29 13.26
N LEU A 10 29.50 -17.50 14.37
CA LEU A 10 28.09 -17.87 14.37
C LEU A 10 27.31 -16.66 13.83
N CYS A 11 26.94 -16.70 12.55
CA CYS A 11 26.05 -15.70 11.95
C CYS A 11 24.66 -15.92 12.54
N PHE A 12 24.32 -15.13 13.56
CA PHE A 12 22.99 -15.12 14.14
C PHE A 12 22.06 -14.49 13.11
N ILE A 13 21.37 -15.32 12.33
CA ILE A 13 20.26 -14.88 11.48
C ILE A 13 19.15 -14.47 12.45
N MET A 14 19.16 -13.19 12.82
CA MET A 14 18.05 -12.57 13.53
C MET A 14 16.89 -12.50 12.53
N ILE A 15 16.01 -13.51 12.56
CA ILE A 15 14.70 -13.40 11.93
C ILE A 15 13.94 -12.39 12.79
N ILE A 16 14.11 -11.11 12.46
CA ILE A 16 13.27 -10.04 13.00
C ILE A 16 11.90 -10.25 12.36
N THR A 17 11.04 -11.04 13.01
CA THR A 17 9.60 -10.88 12.82
C THR A 17 9.26 -9.52 13.42
N GLY A 18 9.37 -8.47 12.60
CA GLY A 18 9.17 -7.09 13.03
C GLY A 18 7.72 -6.91 13.47
N LEU A 19 7.48 -6.94 14.79
CA LEU A 19 6.29 -6.34 15.36
C LEU A 19 6.32 -4.85 15.01
N ALA A 20 5.21 -4.34 14.48
CA ALA A 20 5.08 -2.95 14.10
C ALA A 20 5.43 -2.02 15.27
N SER A 21 6.32 -1.05 15.02
CA SER A 21 6.66 -0.02 16.00
C SER A 21 5.45 0.86 16.29
N ALA A 22 5.43 1.55 17.44
CA ALA A 22 4.45 2.61 17.66
C ALA A 22 4.48 3.70 16.57
N ASP A 23 5.63 3.87 15.89
CA ASP A 23 5.83 4.79 14.77
C ASP A 23 5.15 4.35 13.46
N ASP A 24 4.68 3.09 13.38
CA ASP A 24 4.10 2.52 12.18
C ASP A 24 2.58 2.74 12.08
N ARG A 25 1.94 3.32 13.11
CA ARG A 25 0.48 3.46 13.17
C ARG A 25 0.02 4.89 13.37
N VAL A 26 -1.13 5.19 12.80
CA VAL A 26 -1.83 6.46 13.01
C VAL A 26 -3.34 6.23 13.00
N VAL A 27 -4.04 6.81 13.98
CA VAL A 27 -5.50 6.72 14.05
C VAL A 27 -6.11 7.91 13.32
N ILE A 28 -6.91 7.62 12.29
CA ILE A 28 -7.67 8.61 11.52
C ILE A 28 -9.13 8.15 11.47
N ASN A 29 -10.03 8.94 12.07
CA ASN A 29 -11.46 8.64 12.15
C ASN A 29 -11.74 7.22 12.70
N GLY A 30 -11.04 6.85 13.78
CA GLY A 30 -11.19 5.56 14.45
C GLY A 30 -10.54 4.36 13.73
N VAL A 31 -10.01 4.53 12.51
CA VAL A 31 -9.27 3.49 11.79
C VAL A 31 -7.79 3.62 12.08
N THR A 32 -7.13 2.51 12.44
CA THR A 32 -5.68 2.48 12.68
C THR A 32 -4.95 2.12 11.38
N TRP A 33 -4.41 3.14 10.73
CA TRP A 33 -3.68 3.03 9.46
C TRP A 33 -2.19 2.84 9.68
N ALA A 34 -1.55 2.17 8.73
CA ALA A 34 -0.10 2.14 8.63
C ALA A 34 0.41 3.52 8.22
N THR A 35 1.56 3.95 8.74
CA THR A 35 2.20 5.21 8.30
C THR A 35 2.96 5.06 6.99
N ARG A 36 3.07 3.85 6.43
CA ARG A 36 3.88 3.53 5.23
C ARG A 36 3.17 2.52 4.32
N ASN A 37 3.49 2.55 3.02
CA ASN A 37 3.00 1.57 2.05
C ASN A 37 3.61 0.19 2.30
N VAL A 38 2.95 -0.86 1.80
CA VAL A 38 3.57 -2.18 1.66
C VAL A 38 4.73 -2.09 0.67
N ASP A 39 5.89 -2.63 1.05
CA ASP A 39 7.03 -2.80 0.14
C ASP A 39 7.07 -4.23 -0.39
N GLU A 40 8.11 -5.02 -0.12
CA GLU A 40 8.09 -6.46 -0.39
C GLU A 40 7.03 -7.16 0.48
N VAL A 41 6.64 -8.38 0.11
CA VAL A 41 5.62 -9.15 0.85
C VAL A 41 6.00 -9.25 2.32
N GLY A 42 5.11 -8.79 3.20
CA GLY A 42 5.29 -8.83 4.64
C GLY A 42 6.13 -7.68 5.21
N THR A 43 6.50 -6.66 4.42
CA THR A 43 7.32 -5.53 4.88
C THR A 43 6.73 -4.17 4.54
N PHE A 44 7.13 -3.15 5.30
CA PHE A 44 6.81 -1.75 5.00
C PHE A 44 7.90 -1.09 4.17
N ALA A 45 7.50 -0.09 3.39
CA ALA A 45 8.43 0.84 2.78
C ALA A 45 9.25 1.59 3.85
N GLN A 46 10.39 2.16 3.46
CA GLN A 46 11.32 2.77 4.43
C GLN A 46 10.71 4.01 5.11
N SER A 47 10.07 4.91 4.34
CA SER A 47 9.42 6.13 4.83
C SER A 47 8.00 6.33 4.27
N PRO A 48 7.18 7.22 4.86
CA PRO A 48 5.77 7.41 4.45
C PRO A 48 5.58 7.83 2.99
N GLU A 49 6.53 8.57 2.44
CA GLU A 49 6.53 9.04 1.05
C GLU A 49 7.07 8.03 0.04
N ASN A 50 7.74 6.95 0.49
CA ASN A 50 8.17 5.91 -0.42
C ASN A 50 6.97 5.16 -1.01
N ALA A 51 7.07 4.84 -2.31
CA ALA A 51 6.00 4.17 -3.00
C ALA A 51 5.74 2.73 -2.50
N GLY A 52 6.77 2.07 -1.98
CA GLY A 52 6.75 0.63 -1.75
C GLY A 52 6.66 -0.12 -3.08
N LYS A 53 5.84 -1.18 -3.12
CA LYS A 53 5.55 -1.95 -4.34
C LYS A 53 4.09 -1.82 -4.75
N PHE A 54 3.84 -2.22 -6.00
CA PHE A 54 2.50 -2.42 -6.49
C PHE A 54 2.11 -3.90 -6.46
N TYR A 55 0.82 -4.14 -6.24
CA TYR A 55 0.24 -5.46 -6.17
C TYR A 55 -0.99 -5.51 -7.07
N GLN A 56 -1.11 -6.58 -7.85
CA GLN A 56 -2.37 -6.90 -8.50
C GLN A 56 -3.37 -7.37 -7.44
N TRP A 57 -4.65 -7.09 -7.65
CA TRP A 57 -5.66 -7.35 -6.63
C TRP A 57 -5.73 -8.85 -6.31
N ASN A 58 -5.82 -9.18 -5.01
CA ASN A 58 -5.82 -10.56 -4.50
C ASN A 58 -4.61 -11.40 -4.99
N ARG A 59 -3.39 -10.80 -5.05
CA ARG A 59 -2.14 -11.49 -5.42
C ARG A 59 -0.94 -11.00 -4.61
N LYS A 60 -0.01 -11.91 -4.31
CA LYS A 60 1.24 -11.62 -3.56
C LYS A 60 2.43 -11.17 -4.40
N LYS A 61 2.35 -11.17 -5.73
CA LYS A 61 3.49 -10.79 -6.57
C LYS A 61 3.71 -9.28 -6.49
N ALA A 62 4.86 -8.88 -5.95
CA ALA A 62 5.29 -7.50 -5.86
C ALA A 62 5.83 -6.99 -7.21
N TRP A 63 5.46 -5.77 -7.56
CA TRP A 63 5.88 -5.09 -8.79
C TRP A 63 6.61 -3.79 -8.48
N ASN A 64 7.73 -3.55 -9.15
CA ASN A 64 8.49 -2.31 -9.01
C ASN A 64 7.65 -1.09 -9.39
N THR A 65 7.92 0.05 -8.76
CA THR A 65 7.17 1.31 -8.95
C THR A 65 7.89 2.31 -9.85
N THR A 66 9.08 1.97 -10.34
CA THR A 66 9.96 2.85 -11.14
C THR A 66 10.22 2.35 -12.55
N ASP A 67 10.13 1.04 -12.81
CA ASP A 67 10.50 0.49 -14.11
C ASP A 67 9.49 0.89 -15.19
N ASN A 68 9.95 1.23 -16.40
CA ASN A 68 9.02 1.59 -17.48
C ASN A 68 8.12 0.41 -17.90
N LYS A 69 8.63 -0.83 -17.79
CA LYS A 69 7.91 -2.07 -18.11
C LYS A 69 8.44 -3.21 -17.24
N VAL A 70 7.61 -4.22 -17.01
CA VAL A 70 7.96 -5.45 -16.28
C VAL A 70 7.70 -6.70 -17.13
N THR A 71 8.35 -7.81 -16.81
CA THR A 71 8.13 -9.12 -17.45
C THR A 71 7.24 -10.02 -16.58
N ASP A 72 6.71 -11.10 -17.17
CA ASP A 72 5.90 -12.11 -16.47
C ASP A 72 4.64 -11.53 -15.79
N TRP A 73 4.07 -10.50 -16.43
CA TRP A 73 2.81 -9.89 -16.00
C TRP A 73 1.69 -10.91 -16.12
N ASN A 74 0.91 -11.06 -15.06
CA ASN A 74 -0.23 -11.96 -15.08
C ASN A 74 -1.47 -11.17 -15.52
N ASP A 75 -1.88 -11.37 -16.77
CA ASP A 75 -3.03 -10.71 -17.40
C ASP A 75 -4.36 -11.43 -17.17
N THR A 76 -4.36 -12.55 -16.44
CA THR A 76 -5.61 -13.23 -16.08
C THR A 76 -6.38 -12.41 -15.05
N ASP A 77 -7.69 -12.58 -15.01
CA ASP A 77 -8.52 -12.00 -13.96
C ASP A 77 -8.18 -12.66 -12.62
N PRO A 78 -7.96 -11.88 -11.54
CA PRO A 78 -7.85 -12.46 -10.20
C PRO A 78 -9.22 -12.98 -9.75
N GLU A 79 -9.21 -14.13 -9.09
CA GLU A 79 -10.41 -14.74 -8.52
C GLU A 79 -10.72 -14.15 -7.13
N GLY A 80 -11.89 -14.50 -6.57
CA GLY A 80 -12.29 -14.11 -5.22
C GLY A 80 -13.22 -12.89 -5.16
N THR A 81 -13.89 -12.75 -4.02
CA THR A 81 -14.76 -11.60 -3.70
C THR A 81 -14.10 -10.61 -2.75
N GLU A 82 -13.00 -11.03 -2.13
CA GLU A 82 -12.14 -10.26 -1.27
C GLU A 82 -10.69 -10.70 -1.45
N TRP A 83 -9.77 -9.89 -0.96
CA TRP A 83 -8.37 -10.23 -0.77
C TRP A 83 -8.25 -11.34 0.29
N GLU A 84 -7.88 -12.52 -0.16
CA GLU A 84 -7.70 -13.67 0.71
C GLU A 84 -6.49 -13.47 1.61
N LYS A 85 -6.56 -13.98 2.84
CA LYS A 85 -5.43 -13.90 3.80
C LYS A 85 -4.15 -14.49 3.23
N ASP A 86 -4.26 -15.58 2.47
CA ASP A 86 -3.13 -16.23 1.80
C ASP A 86 -2.60 -15.43 0.61
N ASN A 87 -3.27 -14.36 0.19
CA ASN A 87 -2.82 -13.44 -0.84
C ASN A 87 -2.46 -12.04 -0.31
N ASP A 88 -2.78 -11.70 0.95
CA ASP A 88 -2.50 -10.38 1.54
C ASP A 88 -0.98 -10.15 1.64
N PRO A 89 -0.42 -9.12 0.97
CA PRO A 89 1.01 -8.83 1.02
C PRO A 89 1.41 -7.99 2.24
N SER A 90 0.45 -7.57 3.07
CA SER A 90 0.69 -6.67 4.20
C SER A 90 1.61 -7.31 5.26
N PRO A 91 2.36 -6.50 6.03
CA PRO A 91 3.14 -7.00 7.16
C PRO A 91 2.30 -7.75 8.19
N PRO A 92 2.90 -8.68 8.97
CA PRO A 92 2.19 -9.38 10.04
C PRO A 92 1.47 -8.41 11.00
N GLY A 93 0.20 -8.70 11.30
CA GLY A 93 -0.66 -7.82 12.11
C GLY A 93 -1.30 -6.66 11.34
N TRP A 94 -1.14 -6.64 10.03
CA TRP A 94 -1.76 -5.68 9.11
C TRP A 94 -2.48 -6.41 7.98
N ARG A 95 -3.42 -5.71 7.35
CA ARG A 95 -4.17 -6.20 6.21
C ARG A 95 -4.49 -5.10 5.20
N VAL A 96 -4.90 -5.51 4.01
CA VAL A 96 -5.49 -4.59 3.03
C VAL A 96 -6.77 -3.96 3.63
N PRO A 97 -6.94 -2.62 3.55
CA PRO A 97 -8.13 -1.94 4.07
C PRO A 97 -9.38 -2.28 3.29
N THR A 98 -10.53 -2.31 3.95
CA THR A 98 -11.85 -2.42 3.31
C THR A 98 -12.25 -1.11 2.64
N MET A 99 -13.25 -1.16 1.76
CA MET A 99 -13.86 0.05 1.19
C MET A 99 -14.38 0.99 2.28
N ASN A 100 -15.00 0.47 3.35
CA ASN A 100 -15.55 1.30 4.43
C ASN A 100 -14.46 2.06 5.20
N GLU A 101 -13.32 1.41 5.43
CA GLU A 101 -12.16 2.07 6.02
C GLU A 101 -11.62 3.16 5.10
N MET A 102 -11.51 2.91 3.79
CA MET A 102 -11.15 3.98 2.84
C MET A 102 -12.16 5.13 2.82
N MET A 103 -13.47 4.85 2.96
CA MET A 103 -14.51 5.88 3.05
C MET A 103 -14.39 6.74 4.31
N SER A 104 -13.83 6.22 5.41
CA SER A 104 -13.69 7.00 6.65
C SER A 104 -12.78 8.22 6.48
N LEU A 105 -11.84 8.18 5.52
CA LEU A 105 -10.98 9.31 5.13
C LEU A 105 -11.76 10.47 4.48
N PHE A 106 -13.00 10.23 4.04
CA PHE A 106 -13.84 11.20 3.35
C PHE A 106 -15.00 11.73 4.19
N ASP A 107 -15.08 11.34 5.48
CA ASP A 107 -15.99 11.95 6.43
C ASP A 107 -15.57 13.41 6.68
N LYS A 108 -16.21 14.35 5.98
CA LYS A 108 -15.85 15.77 6.01
C LYS A 108 -16.04 16.41 7.38
N GLU A 109 -16.82 15.83 8.28
CA GLU A 109 -16.97 16.35 9.64
C GLU A 109 -15.78 15.97 10.52
N LYS A 110 -15.11 14.86 10.21
CA LYS A 110 -14.05 14.28 11.05
C LYS A 110 -12.65 14.32 10.45
N VAL A 111 -12.54 14.39 9.13
CA VAL A 111 -11.27 14.35 8.40
C VAL A 111 -11.17 15.53 7.46
N SER A 112 -10.02 16.19 7.42
CA SER A 112 -9.64 17.10 6.34
C SER A 112 -8.58 16.43 5.47
N TYR A 113 -8.56 16.74 4.18
CA TYR A 113 -7.46 16.36 3.31
C TYR A 113 -7.03 17.52 2.44
N GLN A 114 -5.73 17.58 2.15
CA GLN A 114 -5.13 18.60 1.30
C GLN A 114 -3.94 18.02 0.54
N GLN A 115 -3.61 18.65 -0.58
CA GLN A 115 -2.34 18.40 -1.25
C GLN A 115 -1.18 18.70 -0.30
N ALA A 116 -0.16 17.86 -0.33
CA ALA A 116 1.07 18.05 0.42
C ALA A 116 2.27 17.49 -0.37
N THR A 117 3.44 18.00 -0.03
CA THR A 117 4.72 17.47 -0.51
C THR A 117 5.53 17.06 0.71
N GLN A 118 5.98 15.81 0.75
CA GLN A 118 6.81 15.27 1.83
C GLN A 118 8.12 14.76 1.23
N ASN A 119 9.24 15.34 1.68
CA ASN A 119 10.59 15.02 1.18
C ASN A 119 10.71 15.05 -0.36
N GLY A 120 10.05 16.03 -0.99
CA GLY A 120 10.06 16.21 -2.44
C GLY A 120 9.10 15.31 -3.22
N ILE A 121 8.29 14.49 -2.55
CA ILE A 121 7.27 13.64 -3.15
C ILE A 121 5.89 14.25 -2.92
N ASP A 122 5.15 14.48 -3.99
CA ASP A 122 3.78 14.99 -3.93
C ASP A 122 2.79 13.90 -3.53
N GLY A 123 1.71 14.31 -2.87
CA GLY A 123 0.66 13.42 -2.40
C GLY A 123 -0.49 14.14 -1.71
N THR A 124 -1.23 13.39 -0.91
CA THR A 124 -2.36 13.91 -0.14
C THR A 124 -2.15 13.60 1.33
N LYS A 125 -2.32 14.63 2.17
CA LYS A 125 -2.29 14.51 3.63
C LYS A 125 -3.71 14.50 4.15
N PHE A 126 -4.11 13.41 4.80
CA PHE A 126 -5.37 13.30 5.54
C PHE A 126 -5.11 13.58 7.01
N THR A 127 -5.93 14.41 7.64
CA THR A 127 -5.78 14.83 9.04
C THR A 127 -7.08 14.62 9.78
N ASP A 128 -7.01 13.90 10.88
CA ASP A 128 -8.11 13.74 11.83
C ASP A 128 -8.32 15.07 12.57
N LYS A 129 -9.56 15.59 12.53
CA LYS A 129 -9.90 16.90 13.09
C LYS A 129 -10.02 16.90 14.61
N GLU A 130 -10.25 15.74 15.22
CA GLU A 130 -10.45 15.60 16.67
C GLU A 130 -9.10 15.54 17.39
N ASN A 131 -8.17 14.72 16.89
CA ASN A 131 -6.88 14.49 17.55
C ASN A 131 -5.67 15.13 16.84
N GLY A 132 -5.85 15.66 15.63
CA GLY A 132 -4.77 16.30 14.86
C GLY A 132 -3.76 15.34 14.22
N ASN A 133 -3.94 14.03 14.39
CA ASN A 133 -3.11 13.02 13.74
C ASN A 133 -3.26 13.11 12.23
N SER A 134 -2.21 12.73 11.51
CA SER A 134 -2.25 12.78 10.05
C SER A 134 -1.49 11.65 9.38
N ILE A 135 -1.95 11.30 8.18
CA ILE A 135 -1.32 10.32 7.31
C ILE A 135 -1.06 10.96 5.94
N PHE A 136 0.12 10.70 5.40
CA PHE A 136 0.51 11.11 4.05
C PHE A 136 0.47 9.92 3.10
N LEU A 137 -0.27 10.05 2.01
CA LEU A 137 -0.33 9.09 0.91
C LEU A 137 0.37 9.72 -0.31
N PRO A 138 1.48 9.13 -0.81
CA PRO A 138 2.18 9.65 -1.98
C PRO A 138 1.39 9.42 -3.29
N ALA A 139 1.54 10.33 -4.25
CA ALA A 139 0.96 10.25 -5.60
C ALA A 139 1.78 9.28 -6.50
N VAL A 140 1.74 7.99 -6.17
CA VAL A 140 2.66 6.96 -6.70
C VAL A 140 2.30 6.43 -8.08
N GLY A 141 1.10 6.71 -8.59
CA GLY A 141 0.62 6.18 -9.85
C GLY A 141 0.06 4.76 -9.77
N LEU A 142 0.11 4.05 -10.89
CA LEU A 142 -0.23 2.64 -11.00
C LEU A 142 0.53 1.95 -12.16
N ARG A 143 0.46 0.62 -12.22
CA ARG A 143 0.73 -0.14 -13.45
C ARG A 143 -0.56 -0.65 -14.07
N ASP A 144 -0.77 -0.30 -15.34
CA ASP A 144 -1.95 -0.70 -16.11
C ASP A 144 -1.83 -2.11 -16.71
N SER A 145 -2.94 -2.83 -16.72
CA SER A 145 -3.05 -4.21 -17.21
C SER A 145 -2.84 -4.37 -18.71
N SER A 146 -3.00 -3.32 -19.53
CA SER A 146 -2.90 -3.43 -20.99
C SER A 146 -1.46 -3.66 -21.47
N PHE A 147 -0.48 -3.07 -20.77
CA PHE A 147 0.94 -3.13 -21.18
C PHE A 147 1.93 -3.21 -20.01
N SER A 148 1.46 -3.36 -18.77
CA SER A 148 2.26 -3.28 -17.53
C SER A 148 3.00 -1.95 -17.33
N THR A 149 2.56 -0.93 -18.07
CA THR A 149 3.19 0.39 -18.13
C THR A 149 2.87 1.20 -16.89
N LEU A 150 3.87 1.93 -16.41
CA LEU A 150 3.76 2.83 -15.29
C LEU A 150 3.07 4.15 -15.72
N HIS A 151 2.03 4.56 -14.98
CA HIS A 151 1.25 5.77 -15.28
C HIS A 151 1.04 6.65 -14.05
N LYS A 152 0.88 7.96 -14.28
CA LYS A 152 0.43 8.99 -13.31
C LYS A 152 1.33 9.25 -12.10
N VAL A 153 2.55 8.71 -12.09
CA VAL A 153 3.57 8.99 -11.06
C VAL A 153 3.74 10.49 -10.85
N GLY A 154 3.72 10.92 -9.59
CA GLY A 154 3.84 12.32 -9.18
C GLY A 154 2.55 13.13 -9.33
N SER A 155 1.46 12.56 -9.85
CA SER A 155 0.20 13.29 -10.09
C SER A 155 -1.02 12.68 -9.41
N ILE A 156 -1.12 11.34 -9.41
CA ILE A 156 -2.24 10.60 -8.82
C ILE A 156 -1.67 9.39 -8.09
N GLY A 157 -2.20 9.05 -6.92
CA GLY A 157 -1.92 7.80 -6.22
C GLY A 157 -3.15 6.88 -6.21
N TYR A 158 -2.94 5.59 -6.45
CA TYR A 158 -4.00 4.59 -6.40
C TYR A 158 -3.69 3.52 -5.38
N TYR A 159 -4.68 3.20 -4.55
CA TYR A 159 -4.53 2.30 -3.40
C TYR A 159 -5.65 1.27 -3.39
N TRP A 160 -5.30 -0.02 -3.37
CA TRP A 160 -6.32 -1.07 -3.32
C TRP A 160 -7.08 -1.05 -2.00
N SER A 161 -8.37 -1.38 -2.10
CA SER A 161 -9.13 -1.94 -0.99
C SER A 161 -9.30 -3.45 -1.13
N ASN A 162 -9.71 -4.09 -0.05
CA ASN A 162 -10.08 -5.50 0.05
C ASN A 162 -11.43 -5.81 -0.65
N THR A 163 -12.10 -4.81 -1.21
CA THR A 163 -13.47 -4.96 -1.72
C THR A 163 -13.48 -5.11 -3.24
N ASN A 164 -14.07 -6.20 -3.74
CA ASN A 164 -14.32 -6.34 -5.17
C ASN A 164 -15.40 -5.35 -5.67
N ASN A 165 -15.45 -5.08 -6.97
CA ASN A 165 -16.57 -4.35 -7.55
C ASN A 165 -17.67 -5.34 -7.97
N SER A 166 -18.74 -5.43 -7.18
CA SER A 166 -19.89 -6.31 -7.47
C SER A 166 -20.60 -6.01 -8.79
N LEU A 167 -20.42 -4.81 -9.36
CA LEU A 167 -21.03 -4.40 -10.63
C LEU A 167 -20.13 -4.65 -11.85
N ALA A 168 -18.86 -4.99 -11.65
CA ALA A 168 -17.92 -5.28 -12.71
C ALA A 168 -16.98 -6.41 -12.29
N SER A 169 -17.22 -7.61 -12.82
CA SER A 169 -16.54 -8.86 -12.43
C SER A 169 -15.01 -8.88 -12.56
N LYS A 170 -14.42 -7.86 -13.20
CA LYS A 170 -12.98 -7.71 -13.43
C LYS A 170 -12.38 -6.47 -12.77
N ALA A 171 -13.10 -5.83 -11.86
CA ALA A 171 -12.65 -4.63 -11.19
C ALA A 171 -12.75 -4.76 -9.67
N ALA A 172 -11.88 -4.03 -8.97
CA ALA A 172 -11.90 -3.91 -7.52
C ALA A 172 -11.93 -2.44 -7.12
N VAL A 173 -12.41 -2.17 -5.91
CA VAL A 173 -12.51 -0.81 -5.39
C VAL A 173 -11.12 -0.34 -4.95
N CYS A 174 -10.77 0.88 -5.34
CA CYS A 174 -9.53 1.53 -4.94
C CYS A 174 -9.79 2.98 -4.51
N LEU A 175 -8.95 3.46 -3.61
CA LEU A 175 -8.81 4.89 -3.32
C LEU A 175 -7.95 5.53 -4.40
N MET A 176 -8.45 6.62 -5.00
CA MET A 176 -7.69 7.54 -5.83
C MET A 176 -7.43 8.82 -5.06
N ILE A 177 -6.17 9.23 -5.01
CA ILE A 177 -5.77 10.54 -4.49
C ILE A 177 -5.18 11.39 -5.61
N ALA A 178 -5.64 12.62 -5.73
CA ALA A 178 -5.07 13.61 -6.63
C ALA A 178 -5.23 14.99 -5.98
N GLY A 179 -4.17 15.80 -5.95
CA GLY A 179 -4.10 17.16 -5.39
C GLY A 179 -5.28 17.63 -4.52
N ASN A 180 -6.35 18.11 -5.16
CA ASN A 180 -7.58 18.61 -4.53
C ASN A 180 -8.82 17.71 -4.68
N HIS A 181 -8.72 16.57 -5.34
CA HIS A 181 -9.80 15.63 -5.62
C HIS A 181 -9.36 14.20 -5.27
N SER A 182 -9.79 13.71 -4.11
CA SER A 182 -9.61 12.31 -3.71
C SER A 182 -10.98 11.64 -3.60
N THR A 183 -11.11 10.42 -4.09
CA THR A 183 -12.39 9.69 -4.15
C THR A 183 -12.15 8.17 -4.26
N LEU A 184 -13.22 7.38 -4.16
CA LEU A 184 -13.20 5.97 -4.53
C LEU A 184 -13.46 5.78 -6.02
N HIS A 185 -12.77 4.80 -6.60
CA HIS A 185 -12.94 4.33 -7.97
C HIS A 185 -13.01 2.80 -7.99
N ALA A 186 -13.36 2.25 -9.15
CA ALA A 186 -13.08 0.86 -9.46
C ALA A 186 -12.13 0.80 -10.65
N LEU A 187 -11.06 0.02 -10.53
CA LEU A 187 -10.08 -0.23 -11.59
C LEU A 187 -9.99 -1.73 -11.86
N ALA A 188 -9.50 -2.08 -13.05
CA ALA A 188 -9.28 -3.48 -13.42
C ALA A 188 -8.42 -4.17 -12.36
N SER A 189 -8.88 -5.31 -11.85
CA SER A 189 -8.22 -6.04 -10.76
C SER A 189 -6.84 -6.60 -11.18
N SER A 190 -6.60 -6.69 -12.50
CA SER A 190 -5.31 -7.02 -13.10
C SER A 190 -4.34 -5.83 -13.17
N ASN A 191 -4.75 -4.59 -12.82
CA ASN A 191 -3.82 -3.49 -12.59
C ASN A 191 -3.03 -3.73 -11.30
N ALA A 192 -1.82 -3.17 -11.19
CA ALA A 192 -1.10 -3.18 -9.91
C ALA A 192 -1.10 -1.77 -9.29
N LEU A 193 -1.59 -1.69 -8.05
CA LEU A 193 -1.71 -0.46 -7.27
C LEU A 193 -0.95 -0.62 -5.93
N SER A 194 -0.73 0.48 -5.21
CA SER A 194 -0.16 0.43 -3.86
C SER A 194 -1.18 -0.08 -2.85
N ILE A 195 -0.69 -0.46 -1.67
CA ILE A 195 -1.51 -0.76 -0.50
C ILE A 195 -1.00 0.09 0.66
N ARG A 196 -1.92 0.78 1.34
CA ARG A 196 -1.69 1.44 2.61
C ARG A 196 -2.45 0.65 3.68
N PRO A 197 -1.78 -0.26 4.42
CA PRO A 197 -2.47 -1.21 5.29
C PRO A 197 -3.21 -0.56 6.46
N VAL A 198 -4.10 -1.33 7.06
CA VAL A 198 -4.71 -1.07 8.37
C VAL A 198 -4.42 -2.26 9.29
N VAL A 199 -4.50 -2.06 10.60
CA VAL A 199 -4.29 -3.15 11.57
C VAL A 199 -5.32 -4.27 11.33
N GLU A 200 -4.87 -5.54 11.43
CA GLU A 200 -5.72 -6.73 11.29
C GLU A 200 -6.90 -6.72 12.26
#